data_AF-A0A3C1DVU4-F1
#
_entry.id   AF-A0A3C1DVU4-F1
#
_cell.length_a   1.000
_cell.length_b   1.000
_cell.length_c   1.000
_cell.angle_alpha   90.00
_cell.angle_beta   90.00
_cell.angle_gamma   90.00
#
_symmetry.space_group_name_H-M   'P 1'
#
loop_
_entity.id
_entity.type
_entity.pdbx_description
1 polymer ?
#
loop_
_entity_poly.entity_id
_entity_poly.type
_entity_poly.pdbx_seq_one_letter_code
_entity_poly.pdbx_strand_id
1 'polypeptide(L)'
;MRARRSWWKTVLGIVLTAIMLFPVYWMINVSLTKTSNMRKSPPNLIPIDGTISGYVSVFHNELPYLGTSLVVGIGVVILTVALSAPAAFSLAKLNPRGGQPITFIMLIAQMIPGIVMAMGFYA
;
A
#
# COMPACT_ATOMS: atom_id res chain seq x y z
N MET A 1 36.70 -1.01 -25.29
CA MET A 1 35.29 -1.46 -25.13
C MET A 1 34.39 -0.22 -25.17
N ARG A 2 33.76 0.08 -26.32
CA ARG A 2 32.85 1.23 -26.44
C ARG A 2 31.52 0.83 -25.79
N ALA A 3 31.28 1.30 -24.57
CA ALA A 3 29.96 1.20 -23.95
C ALA A 3 28.97 1.96 -24.85
N ARG A 4 28.26 1.22 -25.71
CA ARG A 4 27.15 1.74 -26.49
C ARG A 4 26.08 2.12 -25.48
N ARG A 5 26.16 3.37 -24.99
CA ARG A 5 25.33 3.93 -23.92
C ARG A 5 23.90 3.59 -24.30
N SER A 6 23.28 2.72 -23.52
CA SER A 6 21.98 2.14 -23.84
C SER A 6 20.87 3.14 -23.56
N TRP A 7 20.94 4.31 -24.21
CA TRP A 7 20.00 5.43 -24.11
C TRP A 7 18.56 4.93 -24.21
N TRP A 8 18.30 3.97 -25.10
CA TRP A 8 17.00 3.31 -25.23
C TRP A 8 16.48 2.70 -23.93
N LYS A 9 17.33 2.01 -23.14
CA LYS A 9 16.94 1.45 -21.83
C LYS A 9 16.62 2.56 -20.82
N THR A 10 17.36 3.66 -20.84
CA THR A 10 17.08 4.83 -20.00
C THR A 10 15.76 5.48 -20.37
N VAL A 11 15.49 5.68 -21.67
CA VAL A 11 14.21 6.22 -22.15
C VAL A 11 13.05 5.29 -21.79
N LEU A 12 13.20 3.99 -22.01
CA LEU A 12 12.20 3.00 -21.63
C LEU A 12 11.92 3.03 -20.13
N GLY A 13 12.96 3.10 -19.29
CA GLY A 13 12.83 3.25 -17.85
C GLY A 13 12.05 4.51 -17.46
N ILE A 14 12.39 5.67 -18.05
CA ILE A 14 11.70 6.93 -17.80
C ILE A 14 10.21 6.84 -18.18
N VAL A 15 9.90 6.26 -19.35
CA VAL A 15 8.51 6.10 -19.82
C VAL A 15 7.72 5.20 -18.87
N LEU A 16 8.27 4.05 -18.48
CA LEU A 16 7.60 3.15 -17.54
C LEU A 16 7.39 3.79 -16.17
N THR A 17 8.40 4.51 -15.65
CA THR A 17 8.25 5.28 -14.41
C THR A 17 7.17 6.36 -14.54
N ALA A 18 7.11 7.09 -15.65
CA ALA A 18 6.07 8.10 -15.88
C ALA A 18 4.66 7.47 -15.88
N ILE A 19 4.50 6.31 -16.52
CA ILE A 19 3.23 5.55 -16.52
C ILE A 19 2.86 5.10 -15.09
N MET A 20 3.81 4.59 -14.32
CA MET A 20 3.58 4.18 -12.93
C MET A 20 3.29 5.36 -11.98
N LEU A 21 3.84 6.54 -12.27
CA LEU A 21 3.60 7.76 -11.50
C LEU A 21 2.30 8.47 -11.90
N PHE A 22 1.74 8.17 -13.07
CA PHE A 22 0.50 8.81 -13.53
C PHE A 22 -0.68 8.67 -12.54
N PRO A 23 -0.97 7.49 -11.95
CA PRO A 23 -2.00 7.37 -10.90
C PRO A 23 -1.72 8.22 -9.66
N VAL A 24 -0.44 8.38 -9.28
CA VAL A 24 -0.05 9.21 -8.14
C VAL A 24 -0.27 10.69 -8.44
N TYR A 25 0.12 11.13 -9.65
CA TYR A 25 -0.18 12.46 -10.15
C TYR A 25 -1.69 12.74 -10.13
N TRP A 26 -2.49 11.78 -10.60
CA TRP A 26 -3.94 11.90 -10.59
C TRP A 26 -4.51 12.04 -9.17
N MET A 27 -3.99 11.26 -8.22
CA MET A 27 -4.37 11.35 -6.80
C MET A 27 -4.11 12.73 -6.22
N ILE A 28 -2.97 13.35 -6.57
CA ILE A 28 -2.61 14.72 -6.15
C ILE A 28 -3.50 15.77 -6.80
N ASN A 29 -3.83 15.62 -8.09
CA ASN A 29 -4.75 16.53 -8.76
C ASN A 29 -6.14 16.48 -8.10
N VAL A 30 -6.66 15.27 -7.86
CA VAL A 30 -7.97 15.08 -7.22
C VAL A 30 -7.98 15.62 -5.79
N SER A 31 -6.90 15.45 -5.02
CA SER A 31 -6.82 15.97 -3.63
C SER A 31 -6.85 17.50 -3.56
N LEU A 32 -6.41 18.18 -4.61
CA LEU A 32 -6.44 19.65 -4.74
C LEU A 32 -7.72 20.16 -5.45
N THR A 33 -8.53 19.28 -6.02
CA THR A 33 -9.74 19.65 -6.76
C THR A 33 -10.90 19.95 -5.80
N LYS A 34 -11.61 21.07 -6.01
CA LYS A 34 -12.81 21.42 -5.25
C LYS A 34 -13.87 20.32 -5.35
N THR A 35 -14.57 20.01 -4.25
CA THR A 35 -15.63 18.98 -4.19
C THR A 35 -16.73 19.18 -5.23
N SER A 36 -17.09 20.43 -5.53
CA SER A 36 -18.06 20.79 -6.58
C SER A 36 -17.59 20.44 -8.00
N ASN A 37 -16.28 20.41 -8.23
CA ASN A 37 -15.67 20.14 -9.53
C ASN A 37 -15.23 18.68 -9.70
N MET A 38 -15.32 17.84 -8.66
CA MET A 38 -14.89 16.43 -8.70
C MET A 38 -15.69 15.57 -9.70
N ARG A 39 -16.95 15.93 -10.00
CA ARG A 39 -17.82 15.20 -10.95
C ARG A 39 -17.94 15.88 -12.31
N LYS A 40 -17.12 16.90 -12.59
CA LYS A 40 -17.17 17.64 -13.86
C LYS A 40 -16.68 16.74 -15.00
N SER A 41 -17.41 16.76 -16.12
CA SER A 41 -17.02 16.09 -17.37
C SER A 41 -16.91 17.16 -18.48
N PRO A 42 -15.75 17.34 -19.13
CA PRO A 42 -14.49 16.62 -18.94
C PRO A 42 -13.77 16.97 -17.63
N PRO A 43 -13.03 16.02 -17.02
CA PRO A 43 -12.26 16.28 -15.80
C PRO A 43 -11.06 17.19 -16.11
N ASN A 44 -10.73 18.07 -15.18
CA ASN A 44 -9.60 18.99 -15.35
C ASN A 44 -8.28 18.24 -15.15
N LEU A 45 -7.49 18.11 -16.22
CA LEU A 45 -6.15 17.51 -16.16
C LEU A 45 -5.19 18.30 -15.25
N ILE A 46 -5.44 19.58 -14.99
CA ILE A 46 -4.67 20.42 -14.07
C ILE A 46 -5.67 21.15 -13.16
N PRO A 47 -5.41 21.28 -11.84
CA PRO A 47 -6.29 22.01 -10.93
C PRO A 47 -6.22 23.52 -11.18
N ILE A 48 -7.04 24.03 -12.13
CA ILE A 48 -7.14 25.45 -12.48
C ILE A 48 -7.65 26.29 -11.29
N ASP A 49 -8.52 25.70 -10.46
CA ASP A 49 -9.11 26.31 -9.25
C ASP A 49 -8.78 25.46 -8.00
N GLY A 50 -7.52 25.07 -7.83
CA GLY A 50 -7.08 24.24 -6.70
C GLY A 50 -7.46 24.83 -5.33
N THR A 51 -7.86 23.98 -4.39
CA THR A 51 -8.14 24.38 -3.00
C THR A 51 -7.43 23.46 -2.01
N ILE A 52 -7.00 24.04 -0.88
CA ILE A 52 -6.40 23.31 0.25
C ILE A 52 -7.46 23.02 1.33
N SER A 53 -8.71 23.46 1.13
CA SER A 53 -9.81 23.26 2.09
C SER A 53 -10.02 21.79 2.49
N GLY A 54 -9.80 20.85 1.56
CA GLY A 54 -9.84 19.41 1.87
C GLY A 54 -8.78 19.00 2.89
N TYR A 55 -7.54 19.47 2.74
CA TYR A 55 -6.48 19.23 3.70
C TYR A 55 -6.79 19.86 5.06
N VAL A 56 -7.25 21.12 5.09
CA VAL A 56 -7.62 21.80 6.35
C VAL A 56 -8.71 21.03 7.10
N SER A 57 -9.72 20.52 6.39
CA SER A 57 -10.78 19.69 6.98
C SER A 57 -10.23 18.39 7.57
N VAL A 58 -9.36 17.69 6.84
CA VAL A 58 -8.69 16.46 7.32
C VAL A 58 -7.84 16.75 8.56
N PHE A 59 -7.11 17.88 8.58
CA PHE A 59 -6.33 18.31 9.75
C PHE A 59 -7.18 18.78 10.94
N HIS A 60 -8.50 18.97 10.80
CA HIS A 60 -9.36 19.28 11.95
C HIS A 60 -10.15 18.06 12.43
N ASN A 61 -10.63 17.23 11.50
CA ASN A 61 -11.59 16.17 11.80
C ASN A 61 -10.98 14.76 11.78
N GLU A 62 -9.93 14.53 11.00
CA GLU A 62 -9.47 13.18 10.67
C GLU A 62 -8.13 12.79 11.33
N LEU A 63 -7.45 13.71 12.03
CA LEU A 63 -6.22 13.40 12.78
C LEU A 63 -6.36 12.24 13.79
N PRO A 64 -7.45 12.13 14.56
CA PRO A 64 -7.60 11.03 15.50
C PRO A 64 -7.55 9.66 14.79
N TYR A 65 -8.14 9.55 13.59
CA TYR A 65 -8.12 8.32 12.80
C TYR A 65 -6.74 7.99 12.23
N LEU A 66 -5.93 9.02 11.93
CA LEU A 66 -4.52 8.81 11.60
C LEU A 66 -3.78 8.22 12.79
N GLY A 67 -4.02 8.74 14.00
CA GLY A 67 -3.44 8.24 15.24
C GLY A 67 -3.81 6.78 15.52
N THR A 68 -5.09 6.42 15.42
CA THR A 68 -5.53 5.03 15.61
C THR A 68 -4.93 4.10 14.56
N SER A 69 -4.89 4.51 13.29
CA SER A 69 -4.30 3.72 12.21
C SER A 69 -2.80 3.49 12.42
N LEU A 70 -2.08 4.50 12.88
CA LEU A 70 -0.64 4.39 13.19
C LEU A 70 -0.40 3.45 14.38
N VAL A 71 -1.15 3.60 15.46
CA VAL A 71 -1.01 2.74 16.64
C VAL A 71 -1.33 1.29 16.30
N VAL A 72 -2.43 1.05 15.58
CA VAL A 72 -2.81 -0.30 15.14
C VAL A 72 -1.76 -0.86 14.19
N GLY A 73 -1.34 -0.10 13.17
CA GLY A 73 -0.35 -0.55 12.19
C GLY A 73 1.00 -0.90 12.83
N ILE A 74 1.53 -0.03 13.68
CA ILE A 74 2.79 -0.26 14.41
C ILE A 74 2.64 -1.44 15.38
N GLY A 75 1.53 -1.52 16.10
CA GLY A 75 1.24 -2.63 17.01
C GLY A 75 1.23 -3.98 16.28
N VAL A 76 0.55 -4.05 15.13
CA VAL A 76 0.53 -5.24 14.27
C VAL A 76 1.93 -5.60 13.78
N VAL A 77 2.74 -4.63 13.33
CA VAL A 77 4.11 -4.88 12.88
C VAL A 77 4.96 -5.47 14.01
N ILE A 78 4.94 -4.85 15.20
CA ILE A 78 5.73 -5.29 16.35
C ILE A 78 5.35 -6.72 16.74
N LEU A 79 4.05 -6.99 16.91
CA LEU A 79 3.57 -8.31 17.31
C LEU A 79 3.87 -9.37 16.23
N THR A 80 3.67 -9.02 14.96
CA THR A 80 3.92 -9.94 13.85
C THR A 80 5.39 -10.30 13.76
N VAL A 81 6.31 -9.33 13.85
CA VAL A 81 7.76 -9.61 13.81
C VAL A 81 8.18 -10.40 15.05
N ALA A 82 7.70 -10.03 16.23
CA ALA A 82 8.03 -10.72 17.49
C ALA A 82 7.67 -12.21 17.45
N LEU A 83 6.56 -12.58 16.79
CA LEU A 83 6.11 -13.96 16.65
C LEU A 83 6.72 -14.67 15.42
N SER A 84 6.75 -13.99 14.27
CA SER A 84 7.17 -14.60 13.01
C SER A 84 8.68 -14.79 12.91
N ALA A 85 9.50 -13.89 13.47
CA ALA A 85 10.96 -13.99 13.44
C ALA A 85 11.48 -15.28 14.11
N PRO A 86 11.11 -15.63 15.36
CA PRO A 86 11.54 -16.88 15.98
C PRO A 86 10.94 -18.12 15.30
N ALA A 87 9.69 -18.05 14.81
CA ALA A 87 9.07 -19.14 14.07
C ALA A 87 9.82 -19.44 12.76
N ALA A 88 10.14 -18.40 11.99
CA ALA A 88 10.93 -18.49 10.76
C ALA A 88 12.36 -19.01 11.06
N PHE A 89 12.99 -18.53 12.13
CA PHE A 89 14.31 -19.00 12.54
C PHE A 89 14.31 -20.50 12.87
N SER A 90 13.33 -20.97 13.64
CA SER A 90 13.19 -22.40 13.97
C SER A 90 13.00 -23.25 12.71
N LEU A 91 12.08 -22.85 11.83
CA LEU A 91 11.80 -23.59 10.60
C LEU A 91 12.98 -23.60 9.63
N ALA A 92 13.71 -22.49 9.50
CA ALA A 92 14.81 -22.38 8.54
C ALA A 92 16.13 -22.96 9.03
N LYS A 93 16.41 -22.89 10.35
CA LYS A 93 17.73 -23.27 10.90
C LYS A 93 17.71 -24.52 11.76
N LEU A 94 16.66 -24.72 12.55
CA LEU A 94 16.58 -25.85 13.49
C LEU A 94 15.96 -27.10 12.87
N ASN A 95 15.30 -26.98 11.70
CA ASN A 95 14.66 -28.08 10.96
C ASN A 95 13.86 -29.03 11.88
N PRO A 96 12.89 -28.50 12.66
CA PRO A 96 12.14 -29.30 13.61
C PRO A 96 11.39 -30.44 12.90
N ARG A 97 11.21 -31.56 13.62
CA ARG A 97 10.39 -32.67 13.13
C ARG A 97 8.96 -32.15 12.91
N GLY A 98 8.50 -32.18 11.66
CA GLY A 98 7.20 -31.62 11.25
C GLY A 98 7.25 -30.20 10.65
N GLY A 99 8.43 -29.62 10.40
CA GLY A 99 8.54 -28.29 9.79
C GLY A 99 7.83 -28.18 8.43
N GLN A 100 7.98 -29.18 7.55
CA GLN A 100 7.36 -29.22 6.22
C GLN A 100 5.81 -29.15 6.25
N PRO A 101 5.09 -30.03 6.98
CA PRO A 101 3.63 -29.93 7.05
C PRO A 101 3.17 -28.62 7.70
N ILE A 102 3.89 -28.07 8.69
CA ILE A 102 3.56 -26.78 9.30
C ILE A 102 3.64 -25.66 8.26
N THR A 103 4.74 -25.59 7.49
CA THR A 103 4.88 -24.59 6.42
C THR A 103 3.78 -24.74 5.36
N PHE A 104 3.44 -25.97 4.97
CA PHE A 104 2.36 -26.22 4.02
C PHE A 104 1.00 -25.73 4.53
N ILE A 105 0.66 -26.00 5.80
CA ILE A 105 -0.57 -25.50 6.43
C ILE A 105 -0.60 -23.97 6.48
N MET A 106 0.53 -23.33 6.79
CA MET A 106 0.63 -21.86 6.78
C MET A 106 0.35 -21.27 5.39
N LEU A 107 0.87 -21.90 4.32
CA LEU A 107 0.60 -21.45 2.95
C LEU A 107 -0.88 -21.59 2.60
N ILE A 108 -1.52 -22.70 2.96
CA ILE A 108 -2.97 -22.88 2.75
C ILE A 108 -3.76 -21.81 3.50
N ALA A 109 -3.40 -21.54 4.75
CA ALA A 109 -4.07 -20.51 5.56
C ALA A 109 -3.95 -19.11 4.93
N GLN A 110 -2.82 -18.80 4.28
CA GLN A 110 -2.61 -17.52 3.58
C GLN A 110 -3.45 -17.37 2.30
N MET A 111 -3.95 -18.46 1.73
CA MET A 111 -4.81 -18.43 0.54
C MET A 111 -6.28 -18.11 0.89
N ILE A 112 -6.65 -18.18 2.17
CA ILE A 112 -8.01 -17.87 2.61
C ILE A 112 -8.28 -16.38 2.39
N PRO A 113 -9.32 -16.00 1.63
CA PRO A 113 -9.63 -14.60 1.40
C PRO A 113 -10.01 -13.90 2.71
N GLY A 114 -9.36 -12.77 3.00
CA GLY A 114 -9.60 -12.01 4.24
C GLY A 114 -11.06 -11.58 4.44
N ILE A 115 -11.83 -11.39 3.36
CA ILE A 115 -13.24 -11.02 3.46
C ILE A 115 -14.12 -12.12 4.06
N VAL A 116 -13.75 -13.39 3.87
CA VAL A 116 -14.47 -14.53 4.45
C VAL A 116 -14.29 -14.55 5.97
N MET A 117 -13.09 -14.25 6.43
CA MET A 117 -12.78 -14.11 7.87
C MET A 117 -13.53 -12.94 8.50
N ALA A 118 -13.61 -11.80 7.79
CA ALA A 118 -14.34 -10.64 8.26
C ALA A 118 -15.82 -10.95 8.52
N MET A 119 -16.50 -11.66 7.62
CA MET A 119 -17.90 -12.04 7.83
C MET A 119 -18.12 -12.82 9.12
N GLY A 120 -17.21 -13.73 9.49
CA GLY A 120 -17.31 -14.50 10.73
C GLY A 120 -17.11 -13.66 12.02
N PHE A 121 -16.42 -12.53 11.94
CA PHE A 121 -16.25 -11.62 13.09
C PHE A 121 -17.41 -10.63 13.25
N TYR A 122 -18.19 -10.39 12.19
CA TYR A 122 -19.29 -9.43 12.16
C TYR A 122 -20.69 -10.06 12.07
N ALA A 123 -20.78 -11.40 12.01
CA ALA A 123 -22.03 -12.17 12.08
C ALA A 123 -22.41 -12.49 13.53
#